data_AF-A0A1J5RUZ7-F1
#
_entry.id   AF-A0A1J5RUZ7-F1
#
_cell.length_a   1.000
_cell.length_b   1.000
_cell.length_c   1.000
_cell.angle_alpha   90.00
_cell.angle_beta   90.00
_cell.angle_gamma   90.00
#
_symmetry.space_group_name_H-M   'P 1'
#
loop_
_entity.id
_entity.type
_entity.pdbx_description
1 polymer ?
#
loop_
_entity_poly.entity_id
_entity_poly.type
_entity_poly.pdbx_seq_one_letter_code
_entity_poly.pdbx_strand_id
1 'polypeptide(L)' 'MHSPLPSLLASQITADSPCVGHCTTVLGDDVCRSCLRTFEEVSRWLEMNEEERRAVNRRIALLQRKQSVL' A
#
# COMPACT_ATOMS: atom_id res chain seq x y z
N MET A 1 -2.50 21.54 -11.65
CA MET A 1 -1.30 20.72 -11.39
C MET A 1 -1.52 19.68 -10.27
N HIS A 2 -2.69 19.03 -10.21
CA HIS A 2 -2.85 17.75 -9.51
C HIS A 2 -3.51 16.82 -10.52
N SER A 3 -2.71 15.91 -11.05
CA SER A 3 -3.08 14.93 -12.06
C SER A 3 -4.21 14.04 -11.55
N PRO A 4 -5.21 13.66 -12.36
CA PRO A 4 -6.24 12.72 -11.94
C PRO A 4 -5.58 11.38 -11.61
N LEU A 5 -5.82 10.87 -10.40
CA LEU A 5 -5.44 9.51 -10.02
C LEU A 5 -6.01 8.53 -11.05
N PRO A 6 -5.21 7.64 -11.66
CA PRO A 6 -5.75 6.63 -12.56
C PRO A 6 -6.53 5.61 -11.72
N SER A 7 -7.84 5.77 -11.73
CA SER A 7 -8.78 4.73 -11.32
C SER A 7 -8.59 3.51 -12.22
N LEU A 8 -8.30 2.38 -11.57
CA LEU A 8 -8.77 1.04 -11.94
C LEU A 8 -8.15 0.40 -13.18
N LEU A 9 -6.98 -0.18 -12.99
CA LEU A 9 -6.73 -1.52 -13.51
C LEU A 9 -6.23 -2.42 -12.39
N ALA A 10 -7.13 -3.26 -11.88
CA ALA A 10 -6.81 -4.38 -11.00
C ALA A 10 -5.88 -5.44 -11.67
N SER A 11 -5.43 -5.21 -12.90
CA SER A 11 -4.66 -6.14 -13.72
C SER A 11 -3.14 -6.00 -13.60
N GLN A 12 -2.61 -5.03 -12.84
CA GLN A 12 -1.16 -4.96 -12.59
C GLN A 12 -0.91 -4.63 -11.12
N ILE A 13 -0.98 -5.65 -10.25
CA ILE A 13 -0.37 -5.54 -8.92
C ILE A 13 1.14 -5.44 -9.15
N THR A 14 1.67 -4.22 -9.15
CA THR A 14 3.11 -3.96 -9.33
C THR A 14 3.85 -4.17 -8.02
N ALA A 15 5.19 -4.22 -8.08
CA ALA A 15 6.07 -4.26 -6.91
C ALA A 15 6.51 -2.86 -6.46
N ASP A 16 5.89 -1.80 -6.99
CA ASP A 16 6.21 -0.43 -6.65
C ASP A 16 5.76 -0.11 -5.22
N SER A 17 6.48 0.80 -4.57
CA SER A 17 6.13 1.24 -3.23
C SER A 17 4.83 2.07 -3.26
N PRO A 18 3.78 1.67 -2.51
CA PRO A 18 2.56 2.47 -2.37
C PRO A 18 2.73 3.61 -1.35
N CYS A 19 3.95 3.86 -0.86
CA CYS A 19 4.22 4.84 0.19
C CYS A 19 4.07 6.28 -0.32
N VAL A 20 3.35 7.11 0.43
CA VAL A 20 3.21 8.56 0.15
C VAL A 20 4.06 9.44 1.09
N GLY A 21 4.99 8.85 1.83
CA GLY A 21 5.89 9.58 2.75
C GLY A 21 5.28 9.96 4.09
N HIS A 22 4.02 9.58 4.37
CA HIS A 22 3.38 9.72 5.68
C HIS A 22 3.15 8.35 6.29
N CYS A 23 3.56 8.17 7.55
CA CYS A 23 3.39 6.92 8.28
C CYS A 23 2.64 7.17 9.58
N THR A 24 1.52 6.49 9.78
CA THR A 24 0.75 6.59 11.03
C THR A 24 1.09 5.47 12.02
N THR A 25 1.84 4.44 11.60
CA THR A 25 2.24 3.37 12.53
C THR A 25 3.26 3.85 13.56
N VAL A 26 4.07 4.85 13.20
CA VAL A 26 4.95 5.56 14.15
C VAL A 26 4.17 6.43 15.13
N LEU A 27 2.88 6.69 14.87
CA LEU A 27 1.96 7.42 15.74
C LEU A 27 1.06 6.46 16.56
N GLY A 28 1.27 5.15 16.45
CA GLY A 28 0.57 4.12 17.24
C GLY A 28 -0.49 3.31 16.50
N ASP A 29 -0.70 3.49 15.19
CA ASP A 29 -1.57 2.59 14.43
C ASP A 29 -0.86 1.25 14.10
N ASP A 30 -1.58 0.12 14.14
CA ASP A 30 -1.03 -1.16 13.70
C ASP A 30 -0.79 -1.22 12.17
N VAL A 31 -1.60 -0.48 11.42
CA VAL A 31 -1.55 -0.38 9.96
C VAL A 31 -1.57 1.09 9.54
N CYS A 32 -0.65 1.48 8.66
CA CYS A 32 -0.57 2.85 8.17
C CYS A 32 -1.85 3.22 7.42
N ARG A 33 -2.54 4.29 7.83
CA ARG A 33 -3.79 4.71 7.20
C ARG A 33 -3.61 5.23 5.77
N SER A 34 -2.40 5.66 5.39
CA SER A 34 -2.11 6.23 4.07
C SER A 34 -1.67 5.20 3.04
N CYS A 35 -0.77 4.27 3.40
CA CYS A 35 -0.25 3.26 2.47
C CYS A 35 -0.71 1.82 2.78
N LEU A 36 -1.49 1.62 3.85
CA LEU A 36 -2.13 0.35 4.24
C LEU A 36 -1.15 -0.81 4.52
N ARG A 37 0.13 -0.49 4.76
CA ARG A 37 1.17 -1.41 5.23
C ARG A 37 1.30 -1.37 6.76
N THR A 38 1.62 -2.51 7.34
CA THR A 38 2.11 -2.64 8.72
C THR A 38 3.49 -2.00 8.85
N PHE A 39 3.93 -1.75 10.09
CA PHE A 39 5.28 -1.22 10.33
C PHE A 39 6.37 -2.15 9.78
N GLU A 40 6.23 -3.48 9.93
CA GLU A 40 7.20 -4.46 9.42
C GLU A 40 7.31 -4.39 7.89
N GLU A 41 6.18 -4.38 7.18
CA GLU A 41 6.16 -4.28 5.72
C GLU A 41 6.76 -2.97 5.21
N VAL A 42 6.62 -1.86 5.96
CA VAL A 42 7.27 -0.59 5.63
C VAL A 42 8.78 -0.69 5.81
N SER A 43 9.24 -1.16 6.96
CA SER A 43 10.66 -1.24 7.33
C SER A 43 11.44 -2.21 6.45
N ARG A 44 10.85 -3.35 6.09
CA ARG A 44 11.50 -4.40 5.29
C ARG A 44 11.33 -4.22 3.78
N TRP A 45 10.64 -3.17 3.32
CA TRP A 45 10.26 -3.03 1.91
C TRP A 45 11.43 -3.14 0.93
N LEU A 46 12.58 -2.55 1.26
CA LEU A 46 13.78 -2.58 0.42
C LEU A 46 14.43 -3.96 0.36
N GLU A 47 14.27 -4.77 1.41
CA GLU A 47 14.80 -6.13 1.52
C GLU A 47 13.89 -7.15 0.83
N MET A 48 12.60 -6.85 0.71
CA MET A 48 11.64 -7.72 0.05
C MET A 48 11.97 -7.90 -1.43
N ASN A 49 11.84 -9.13 -1.92
CA ASN A 49 11.88 -9.43 -3.33
C ASN A 49 10.59 -9.00 -4.05
N GLU A 50 10.57 -9.11 -5.37
CA GLU A 50 9.43 -8.64 -6.17
C GLU A 50 8.13 -9.40 -5.87
N GLU A 51 8.20 -10.70 -5.60
CA GLU A 51 7.05 -11.53 -5.27
C GLU A 51 6.45 -11.15 -3.92
N GLU A 52 7.28 -10.93 -2.91
CA GLU A 52 6.87 -10.46 -1.57
C GLU A 52 6.19 -9.10 -1.66
N ARG A 53 6.76 -8.14 -2.40
CA ARG A 53 6.16 -6.81 -2.61
C ARG A 53 4.81 -6.91 -3.32
N ARG A 54 4.69 -7.76 -4.34
CA ARG A 54 3.41 -7.98 -5.03
C ARG A 54 2.39 -8.65 -4.11
N ALA A 55 2.80 -9.56 -3.22
CA ALA A 55 1.89 -10.18 -2.25
C ALA A 55 1.30 -9.12 -1.29
N VAL A 56 2.13 -8.22 -0.77
CA VAL A 56 1.69 -7.08 0.05
C VAL A 56 0.76 -6.16 -0.74
N ASN A 57 1.12 -5.76 -1.96
CA ASN A 57 0.29 -4.88 -2.78
C ASN A 57 -1.05 -5.52 -3.18
N ARG A 58 -1.09 -6.84 -3.35
CA ARG A 58 -2.35 -7.59 -3.56
C ARG A 58 -3.27 -7.49 -2.36
N ARG A 59 -2.74 -7.65 -1.13
CA ARG A 59 -3.50 -7.45 0.11
C ARG A 59 -4.06 -6.03 0.19
N ILE A 60 -3.24 -5.01 -0.10
CA ILE A 60 -3.64 -3.60 -0.07
C ILE A 60 -4.77 -3.31 -1.06
N ALA A 61 -4.66 -3.79 -2.30
CA ALA A 61 -5.70 -3.59 -3.31
C ALA A 61 -7.05 -4.19 -2.88
N LEU A 62 -7.05 -5.33 -2.17
CA LEU A 62 -8.27 -5.93 -1.60
C LEU A 62 -8.86 -5.09 -0.47
N LEU A 63 -8.02 -4.45 0.37
CA LEU A 63 -8.48 -3.57 1.45
C LEU A 63 -9.09 -2.27 0.91
N GLN A 64 -8.46 -1.65 -0.09
CA GLN A 64 -8.95 -0.42 -0.71
C GLN A 64 -10.35 -0.59 -1.32
N ARG A 65 -10.60 -1.74 -1.97
CA ARG A 65 -11.92 -2.09 -2.51
C ARG A 65 -13.02 -2.15 -1.43
N LYS A 66 -12.67 -2.49 -0.19
CA LYS A 66 -13.64 -2.51 0.93
C LYS A 66 -13.90 -1.10 1.48
N GLN A 67 -12.90 -0.22 1.46
CA GLN A 67 -13.01 1.14 1.98
C GLN A 67 -13.72 2.10 1.02
N SER A 68 -13.82 1.77 -0.27
CA SER A 68 -14.56 2.56 -1.26
C SER A 68 -16.08 2.35 -1.24
N VAL A 69 -16.59 1.48 -0.36
CA VAL A 69 -18.02 1.13 -0.24
C VAL A 69 -18.61 1.59 1.09
N LEU A 70 -17.81 2.25 1.94
CA LEU A 70 -18.20 2.91 3.18
C LEU A 70 -18.08 4.43 2.99
#